data_AF-A0A5B7J6P8-F1
#
_entry.id   AF-A0A5B7J6P8-F1
#
_cell.length_a   1.000
_cell.length_b   1.000
_cell.length_c   1.000
_cell.angle_alpha   90.00
_cell.angle_beta   90.00
_cell.angle_gamma   90.00
#
_symmetry.space_group_name_H-M   'P 1'
#
loop_
_entity.id
_entity.type
_entity.pdbx_description
1 polymer ?
#
loop_
_entity_poly.entity_id
_entity_poly.type
_entity_poly.pdbx_seq_one_letter_code
_entity_poly.pdbx_strand_id
1 'polypeptide(L)'
;MSAIATNGVVPAGGSYFMISRSLGPEFGGAVGLLFYTATTVAAAMYIIGAVEILLTYMAPGISIFGDFTKDASIMYNNFRVFGTILLWIMCTIVSIGVAFVSKFAAVALACVIGSIIAILVGIFYNINGSDKLQ
;
A
#
# COMPACT_ATOMS: atom_id res chain seq x y z
N MET A 1 7.48 19.27 -8.57
CA MET A 1 6.40 19.69 -7.64
C MET A 1 6.73 21.01 -6.93
N SER A 2 7.92 21.22 -6.36
CA SER A 2 8.24 22.45 -5.62
C SER A 2 8.02 23.75 -6.41
N ALA A 3 8.48 23.83 -7.67
CA ALA A 3 8.27 25.01 -8.51
C ALA A 3 6.80 25.26 -8.90
N ILE A 4 5.98 24.21 -8.96
CA ILE A 4 4.54 24.30 -9.24
C ILE A 4 3.81 24.82 -7.99
N ALA A 5 4.16 24.28 -6.81
CA ALA A 5 3.58 24.68 -5.53
C ALA A 5 3.92 26.14 -5.14
N THR A 6 4.99 26.71 -5.69
CA THR A 6 5.36 28.13 -5.47
C THR A 6 4.90 29.05 -6.60
N ASN A 7 4.21 28.55 -7.63
CA ASN A 7 3.77 29.35 -8.77
C ASN A 7 2.33 29.87 -8.54
N GLY A 8 2.24 31.14 -8.15
CA GLY A 8 0.96 31.82 -7.90
C GLY A 8 0.42 31.62 -6.48
N VAL A 9 -0.81 32.09 -6.26
CA VAL A 9 -1.52 31.86 -5.00
C VAL A 9 -2.00 30.42 -4.96
N VAL A 10 -1.56 29.63 -3.98
CA VAL A 10 -2.02 28.24 -3.78
C VAL A 10 -3.39 28.29 -3.13
N PRO A 11 -4.50 28.15 -3.88
CA PRO A 11 -5.82 28.17 -3.27
C PRO A 11 -6.02 26.79 -2.63
N ALA A 12 -6.86 26.70 -1.60
CA ALA A 12 -7.16 25.42 -0.96
C ALA A 12 -7.58 24.37 -2.02
N GLY A 13 -6.92 23.21 -2.01
CA GLY A 13 -7.11 22.15 -2.98
C GLY A 13 -6.00 21.09 -2.92
N GLY A 14 -6.26 19.90 -3.48
CA GLY A 14 -5.27 18.82 -3.56
C GLY A 14 -4.26 18.98 -4.72
N SER A 15 -3.45 17.96 -4.93
CA SER A 15 -2.42 17.92 -5.99
C SER A 15 -2.97 18.17 -7.39
N TYR A 16 -4.13 17.60 -7.74
CA TYR A 16 -4.78 17.82 -9.04
C TYR A 16 -5.12 19.29 -9.27
N PHE A 17 -5.65 19.96 -8.25
CA PHE A 17 -6.04 21.36 -8.34
C PHE A 17 -4.81 22.27 -8.54
N MET A 18 -3.71 21.99 -7.83
CA MET A 18 -2.44 22.70 -8.01
C MET A 18 -1.91 22.54 -9.45
N ILE A 19 -1.91 21.33 -10.00
CA ILE A 19 -1.37 21.06 -11.35
C ILE A 19 -2.22 21.71 -12.44
N SER A 20 -3.54 21.55 -12.37
CA SER A 20 -4.47 22.07 -13.39
C SER A 20 -4.43 23.59 -13.55
N ARG A 21 -4.14 24.33 -12.47
CA ARG A 21 -4.02 25.80 -12.53
C ARG A 21 -2.64 26.29 -12.98
N SER A 22 -1.57 25.60 -12.60
CA SER A 22 -0.22 26.03 -12.99
C SER A 22 0.15 25.62 -14.43
N LEU A 23 -0.42 24.52 -14.96
CA LEU A 23 -0.08 23.97 -16.28
C LEU A 23 -1.22 24.03 -17.30
N GLY A 24 -2.43 24.43 -16.88
CA GLY A 24 -3.61 24.49 -17.73
C GLY A 24 -4.48 23.21 -17.69
N PRO A 25 -5.73 23.30 -18.17
CA PRO A 25 -6.73 22.22 -18.05
C PRO A 25 -6.36 20.96 -18.82
N GLU A 26 -5.66 21.10 -19.95
CA GLU A 26 -5.25 19.99 -20.82
C GLU A 26 -4.23 19.08 -20.12
N PHE A 27 -3.16 19.69 -19.58
CA PHE A 27 -2.14 18.97 -18.81
C PHE A 27 -2.68 18.50 -17.45
N GLY A 28 -3.54 19.27 -16.80
CA GLY A 28 -4.21 18.88 -15.56
C GLY A 28 -5.04 17.61 -15.72
N GLY A 29 -5.88 17.55 -16.76
CA GLY A 29 -6.73 16.39 -17.05
C GLY A 29 -5.92 15.14 -17.40
N ALA A 30 -4.93 15.26 -18.29
CA ALA A 30 -4.10 14.14 -18.70
C ALA A 30 -3.29 13.54 -17.52
N VAL A 31 -2.64 14.39 -16.72
CA VAL A 31 -1.88 13.94 -15.55
C VAL A 31 -2.80 13.40 -14.47
N GLY A 32 -3.97 14.01 -14.26
CA GLY A 32 -4.96 13.55 -13.29
C GLY A 32 -5.48 12.14 -13.57
N LEU A 33 -5.80 11.85 -14.84
CA LEU A 33 -6.30 10.53 -15.23
C LEU A 33 -5.22 9.45 -15.08
N LEU A 34 -3.98 9.75 -15.47
CA LEU A 34 -2.84 8.84 -15.26
C LEU A 34 -2.55 8.62 -13.77
N PHE A 35 -2.65 9.65 -12.94
CA PHE A 35 -2.45 9.52 -11.50
C PHE A 35 -3.56 8.68 -10.84
N TYR A 36 -4.80 8.84 -11.27
CA TYR A 36 -5.93 8.03 -10.81
C TYR A 36 -5.76 6.56 -11.15
N THR A 37 -5.41 6.22 -12.40
CA THR A 37 -5.21 4.83 -12.80
C THR A 37 -4.01 4.21 -12.09
N ALA A 38 -2.90 4.94 -11.97
CA ALA A 38 -1.71 4.49 -11.27
C ALA A 38 -1.99 4.18 -9.79
N THR A 39 -2.67 5.09 -9.08
CA THR A 39 -3.02 4.88 -7.66
C THR A 39 -4.02 3.74 -7.47
N THR A 40 -4.93 3.53 -8.42
CA THR A 40 -5.86 2.39 -8.41
C THR A 40 -5.12 1.06 -8.56
N VAL A 41 -4.17 0.97 -9.48
CA VAL A 41 -3.34 -0.24 -9.66
C VAL A 41 -2.42 -0.46 -8.46
N ALA A 42 -1.85 0.61 -7.89
CA ALA A 42 -1.05 0.52 -6.67
C ALA A 42 -1.86 0.00 -5.47
N ALA A 43 -3.12 0.42 -5.32
CA ALA A 43 -4.00 -0.11 -4.29
C ALA A 43 -4.23 -1.62 -4.44
N ALA A 44 -4.42 -2.11 -5.68
CA ALA A 44 -4.52 -3.55 -5.94
C ALA A 44 -3.22 -4.29 -5.57
N MET A 45 -2.06 -3.72 -5.88
CA MET A 45 -0.76 -4.28 -5.49
C MET A 45 -0.62 -4.40 -3.96
N TYR A 46 -1.00 -3.36 -3.20
CA TYR A 46 -0.93 -3.39 -1.74
C TYR A 46 -1.87 -4.44 -1.12
N ILE A 47 -3.07 -4.60 -1.68
CA ILE A 47 -4.04 -5.62 -1.24
C ILE A 47 -3.48 -7.02 -1.45
N ILE A 48 -2.92 -7.30 -2.63
CA ILE A 48 -2.34 -8.62 -2.94
C ILE A 48 -1.13 -8.90 -2.05
N GLY A 49 -0.24 -7.93 -1.86
CA GLY A 49 0.92 -8.08 -0.97
C GLY A 49 0.51 -8.34 0.50
N ALA A 50 -0.56 -7.70 0.98
CA ALA A 50 -1.09 -7.99 2.31
C ALA A 50 -1.64 -9.42 2.43
N VAL A 51 -2.34 -9.92 1.40
CA VAL A 51 -2.83 -11.30 1.34
C VAL A 51 -1.69 -12.31 1.30
N GLU A 52 -0.62 -12.02 0.55
CA GLU A 52 0.58 -12.87 0.48
C GLU A 52 1.23 -12.99 1.86
N ILE A 53 1.43 -11.86 2.57
CA ILE A 53 2.03 -11.88 3.90
C ILE A 53 1.13 -12.66 4.89
N LEU A 54 -0.19 -12.48 4.79
CA LEU A 54 -1.16 -13.15 5.64
C LEU A 54 -1.13 -14.67 5.45
N LEU A 55 -1.17 -15.15 4.20
CA LEU A 55 -1.21 -16.58 3.90
C LEU A 55 0.14 -17.26 4.10
N THR A 56 1.26 -16.57 3.82
CA THR A 56 2.60 -17.17 3.92
C THR A 56 3.15 -17.16 5.35
N TYR A 57 3.00 -16.04 6.07
CA TYR A 57 3.70 -15.83 7.34
C TYR A 57 2.79 -15.79 8.57
N MET A 58 1.53 -15.36 8.44
CA MET A 58 0.65 -15.23 9.61
C MET A 58 -0.24 -16.45 9.84
N ALA A 59 -0.91 -16.95 8.80
CA ALA A 59 -1.94 -17.98 8.92
C ALA A 59 -1.97 -18.93 7.71
N PRO A 60 -0.96 -19.80 7.54
CA PRO A 60 -0.90 -20.74 6.42
C PRO A 60 -2.04 -21.77 6.42
N GLY A 61 -2.66 -22.04 7.57
CA GLY A 61 -3.78 -22.99 7.70
C GLY A 61 -5.14 -22.46 7.21
N ILE A 62 -5.26 -21.19 6.83
CA ILE A 62 -6.52 -20.58 6.35
C ILE A 62 -6.75 -20.83 4.84
N SER A 63 -5.86 -21.58 4.16
CA SER A 63 -6.03 -21.98 2.76
C SER A 63 -7.39 -22.62 2.52
N ILE A 64 -8.16 -22.08 1.57
CA ILE A 64 -9.44 -22.69 1.17
C ILE A 64 -9.20 -23.76 0.10
N PHE A 65 -8.29 -23.51 -0.84
CA PHE A 65 -8.05 -24.39 -1.99
C PHE A 65 -6.89 -25.39 -1.79
N GLY A 66 -6.41 -25.57 -0.55
CA GLY A 66 -5.29 -26.45 -0.22
C GLY A 66 -3.93 -25.74 -0.21
N ASP A 67 -2.86 -26.53 -0.16
CA ASP A 67 -1.48 -26.07 0.01
C ASP A 67 -1.01 -25.22 -1.18
N PHE A 68 -0.84 -23.92 -0.94
CA PHE A 68 -0.47 -22.91 -1.93
C PHE A 68 0.93 -23.14 -2.53
N THR A 69 1.76 -23.95 -1.87
CA THR A 69 3.15 -24.23 -2.26
C THR A 69 3.24 -25.29 -3.36
N LYS A 70 2.17 -26.07 -3.57
CA LYS A 70 2.19 -27.23 -4.46
C LYS A 70 1.85 -26.88 -5.91
N ASP A 71 0.95 -25.92 -6.12
CA ASP A 71 0.50 -25.53 -7.46
C ASP A 71 0.24 -24.03 -7.56
N ALA A 72 0.79 -23.41 -8.61
CA ALA A 72 0.59 -21.99 -8.89
C ALA A 72 -0.90 -21.65 -9.16
N SER A 73 -1.66 -22.58 -9.73
CA SER A 73 -3.10 -22.42 -9.97
C SER A 73 -3.90 -22.29 -8.66
N ILE A 74 -3.54 -23.09 -7.65
CA ILE A 74 -4.15 -23.06 -6.31
C ILE A 74 -3.81 -21.75 -5.60
N MET A 75 -2.55 -21.30 -5.71
CA MET A 75 -2.10 -20.02 -5.16
C MET A 75 -2.92 -18.85 -5.74
N TYR A 76 -3.08 -18.77 -7.06
CA TYR A 76 -3.85 -17.70 -7.70
C TYR A 76 -5.31 -17.69 -7.27
N ASN A 77 -5.93 -18.86 -7.11
CA ASN A 77 -7.33 -18.94 -6.70
C ASN A 77 -7.53 -18.46 -5.25
N ASN A 78 -6.61 -18.83 -4.34
CA ASN A 78 -6.61 -18.29 -2.98
C ASN A 78 -6.42 -16.77 -2.99
N PHE A 79 -5.48 -16.24 -3.76
CA PHE A 79 -5.21 -14.79 -3.81
C PHE A 79 -6.41 -13.99 -4.36
N ARG A 80 -7.13 -14.54 -5.33
CA ARG A 80 -8.36 -13.92 -5.86
C ARG A 80 -9.46 -13.84 -4.81
N VAL A 81 -9.70 -14.93 -4.06
CA VAL A 81 -10.75 -14.97 -3.04
C VAL A 81 -10.40 -14.06 -1.86
N PHE A 82 -9.21 -14.20 -1.28
CA PHE A 82 -8.81 -13.36 -0.15
C PHE A 82 -8.64 -11.89 -0.55
N GLY A 83 -8.12 -11.61 -1.75
CA GLY A 83 -7.99 -10.25 -2.27
C GLY A 83 -9.33 -9.56 -2.49
N THR A 84 -10.33 -10.26 -3.01
CA THR A 84 -11.69 -9.69 -3.19
C THR A 84 -12.40 -9.45 -1.87
N ILE A 85 -12.25 -10.35 -0.90
CA ILE A 85 -12.77 -10.16 0.47
C ILE A 85 -12.11 -8.94 1.13
N LEU A 86 -10.77 -8.84 1.08
CA LEU A 86 -10.04 -7.70 1.65
C LEU A 86 -10.44 -6.39 0.99
N LEU A 87 -10.61 -6.38 -0.33
CA LEU A 87 -11.05 -5.20 -1.08
C LEU A 87 -12.44 -4.74 -0.65
N TRP A 88 -13.38 -5.66 -0.43
CA TRP A 88 -14.72 -5.34 0.07
C TRP A 88 -14.68 -4.74 1.48
N ILE A 89 -13.84 -5.29 2.35
CA ILE A 89 -13.63 -4.75 3.71
C ILE A 89 -13.05 -3.33 3.63
N MET A 90 -12.01 -3.11 2.82
CA MET A 90 -11.39 -1.80 2.64
C MET A 90 -12.37 -0.79 2.04
N CYS A 91 -13.18 -1.20 1.07
CA CYS A 91 -14.24 -0.37 0.49
C CYS A 91 -15.22 0.08 1.58
N THR A 92 -15.69 -0.84 2.42
CA THR A 92 -16.59 -0.54 3.53
C THR A 92 -15.97 0.43 4.54
N ILE A 93 -14.69 0.25 4.90
CA ILE A 93 -13.97 1.14 5.81
C ILE A 93 -13.88 2.56 5.24
N VAL A 94 -13.54 2.69 3.96
CA VAL A 94 -13.44 4.00 3.29
C VAL A 94 -14.82 4.67 3.19
N SER A 95 -15.89 3.90 2.93
CA SER A 95 -17.27 4.40 2.90
C SER A 95 -17.76 4.94 4.24
N ILE A 96 -17.30 4.42 5.38
CA ILE A 96 -17.65 4.92 6.72
C ILE A 96 -17.03 6.32 6.97
N GLY A 97 -15.84 6.59 6.42
CA GLY A 97 -15.29 7.94 6.40
C GLY A 97 -13.76 8.01 6.53
N VAL A 98 -13.15 8.81 5.66
CA VAL A 98 -11.68 9.00 5.58
C VAL A 98 -11.10 9.71 6.83
N ALA A 99 -11.92 10.49 7.55
CA ALA A 99 -11.49 11.17 8.76
C ALA A 99 -11.06 10.21 9.89
N PHE A 100 -11.68 9.02 9.95
CA PHE A 100 -11.27 7.98 10.89
C PHE A 100 -9.93 7.37 10.49
N VAL A 101 -9.77 7.00 9.21
CA VAL A 101 -8.55 6.40 8.66
C VAL A 101 -7.33 7.30 8.87
N SER A 102 -7.50 8.62 8.70
CA SER A 102 -6.42 9.60 8.88
C SER A 102 -5.83 9.60 10.30
N LYS A 103 -6.63 9.26 11.33
CA LYS A 103 -6.12 9.15 12.71
C LYS A 103 -5.15 7.98 12.89
N PHE A 104 -5.33 6.89 12.14
CA PHE A 104 -4.45 5.71 12.20
C PHE A 104 -3.19 5.86 11.34
N ALA A 105 -3.11 6.87 10.46
CA ALA A 105 -1.96 7.10 9.60
C ALA A 105 -0.66 7.28 10.41
N ALA A 106 -0.73 7.96 11.56
CA ALA A 106 0.42 8.13 12.45
C ALA A 106 0.92 6.79 13.03
N VAL A 107 0.02 5.86 13.34
CA VAL A 107 0.36 4.53 13.85
C VAL A 107 1.03 3.70 12.75
N ALA A 108 0.51 3.76 11.53
CA ALA A 108 1.13 3.09 10.38
C ALA A 108 2.55 3.63 10.12
N LEU A 109 2.75 4.96 10.19
CA LEU A 109 4.07 5.58 10.06
C LEU A 109 5.03 5.10 11.15
N ALA A 110 4.57 5.03 12.41
CA ALA A 110 5.39 4.53 13.51
C ALA A 110 5.81 3.07 13.31
N CYS A 111 4.92 2.23 12.77
CA CYS A 111 5.24 0.83 12.44
C CYS A 111 6.35 0.73 11.37
N VAL A 112 6.28 1.55 10.32
CA VAL A 112 7.31 1.58 9.25
C VAL A 112 8.65 2.08 9.78
N ILE A 113 8.66 3.15 10.58
CA ILE A 113 9.91 3.66 11.16
C ILE A 113 10.51 2.61 12.12
N GLY A 114 9.66 1.96 12.93
CA GLY A 114 10.08 0.88 13.82
C GLY A 114 10.70 -0.30 13.08
N SER A 115 10.11 -0.74 11.96
CA SER A 115 10.67 -1.84 11.17
C SER A 115 12.02 -1.48 10.56
N ILE A 116 12.21 -0.26 10.06
CA ILE A 116 13.50 0.22 9.55
C ILE A 116 14.55 0.23 10.66
N ILE A 117 14.23 0.75 11.85
CA ILE A 117 15.16 0.75 13.00
C ILE A 117 15.52 -0.66 13.42
N ALA A 118 14.53 -1.58 13.48
CA ALA A 118 14.78 -2.98 13.85
C ALA A 118 15.77 -3.66 12.88
N ILE A 119 15.65 -3.40 11.58
CA ILE A 119 16.61 -3.90 10.58
C ILE A 119 18.01 -3.32 10.84
N LEU A 120 18.12 -2.01 11.08
CA LEU A 120 19.42 -1.37 11.35
C LEU A 120 20.08 -1.90 12.63
N VAL A 121 19.32 -2.06 13.72
CA VAL A 121 19.83 -2.65 14.97
C VAL A 121 20.24 -4.11 14.75
N GLY A 122 19.47 -4.87 13.97
CA GLY A 122 19.79 -6.25 13.63
C GLY A 122 21.16 -6.41 12.96
N ILE A 123 21.55 -5.48 12.09
CA ILE A 123 22.87 -5.46 11.44
C ILE A 123 23.99 -5.33 12.47
N PHE A 124 23.84 -4.46 13.47
CA PHE A 124 24.87 -4.26 14.49
C PHE A 124 24.86 -5.32 15.59
N TYR A 125 23.72 -5.94 15.86
CA TYR A 125 23.61 -6.98 16.88
C TYR A 125 24.23 -8.31 16.42
N ASN A 126 24.21 -8.60 15.13
CA ASN A 126 24.70 -9.86 14.55
C ASN A 126 25.83 -9.65 13.53
N ILE A 127 26.88 -8.90 13.93
CA ILE A 127 28.05 -8.60 13.07
C ILE A 127 28.84 -9.87 12.71
N ASN A 128 28.84 -10.89 13.59
CA ASN A 128 29.61 -12.13 13.42
C ASN A 128 28.83 -13.29 12.78
N GLY A 129 27.55 -13.11 12.42
CA GLY A 129 26.68 -14.18 11.93
C GLY A 129 26.14 -15.08 13.06
N SER A 130 24.98 -15.70 12.83
CA SER A 130 24.38 -16.67 13.75
C SER A 130 24.20 -18.01 13.05
N ASP A 131 24.90 -19.04 13.50
CA ASP A 131 24.84 -20.42 12.98
C ASP A 131 23.52 -21.14 13.32
N LYS A 132 22.57 -20.46 13.97
CA LYS A 132 21.29 -21.06 14.44
C LYS A 132 20.17 -21.05 13.40
N LEU A 133 20.45 -20.63 12.16
CA LEU A 133 19.47 -20.54 11.08
C LEU A 133 19.73 -21.54 9.93
N GLN A 134 20.61 -22.53 10.13
CA GLN A 134 20.71 -23.69 9.23
C GLN A 134 19.65 -24.74 9.55
#